data_AF-A0A942LYA0-F1
#
_entry.id   AF-A0A942LYA0-F1
#
_cell.length_a   1.000
_cell.length_b   1.000
_cell.length_c   1.000
_cell.angle_alpha   90.00
_cell.angle_beta   90.00
_cell.angle_gamma   90.00
#
_symmetry.space_group_name_H-M   'P 1'
#
loop_
_entity.id
_entity.type
_entity.pdbx_description
1 polymer ?
#
loop_
_entity_poly.entity_id
_entity_poly.type
_entity_poly.pdbx_seq_one_letter_code
_entity_poly.pdbx_strand_id
1 'polypeptide(L)' 'MVRPKRIEYSGALYHLTSRGNARNDGYLDNDDRQNFLSILTEAVKRYNWTDIHYDTVSWV' A
#
# COMPACT_ATOMS: atom_id res chain seq x y z
N MET A 1 20.55 -3.38 -14.45
CA MET A 1 20.03 -4.73 -14.15
C MET A 1 18.56 -4.81 -14.52
N VAL A 2 18.15 -5.88 -15.20
CA VAL A 2 16.73 -6.15 -15.51
C VAL A 2 16.06 -6.70 -14.26
N ARG A 3 14.95 -6.07 -13.84
CA ARG A 3 14.09 -6.60 -12.79
C ARG A 3 13.12 -7.60 -13.45
N PRO A 4 12.89 -8.79 -12.86
CA PRO A 4 11.90 -9.73 -13.38
C PRO A 4 10.52 -9.08 -13.47
N LYS A 5 9.72 -9.43 -14.50
CA LYS A 5 8.32 -8.99 -14.57
C LYS A 5 7.59 -9.48 -13.33
N ARG A 6 6.78 -8.60 -12.72
CA ARG A 6 5.82 -9.01 -11.71
C ARG A 6 4.80 -9.91 -12.39
N ILE A 7 4.61 -11.10 -11.83
CA ILE A 7 3.68 -12.07 -12.37
C ILE A 7 2.29 -11.67 -11.90
N GLU A 8 1.36 -11.57 -12.85
CA GLU A 8 -0.02 -11.15 -12.62
C GLU A 8 -0.97 -12.30 -12.98
N TYR A 9 -1.84 -12.62 -12.03
CA TYR A 9 -2.93 -13.58 -12.14
C TYR A 9 -4.27 -12.87 -11.87
N SER A 10 -5.28 -13.22 -12.66
CA SER A 10 -6.66 -12.73 -12.48
C SER A 10 -7.25 -13.24 -11.17
N GLY A 11 -7.78 -12.34 -10.33
CA GLY A 11 -8.42 -12.67 -9.06
C GLY A 11 -7.46 -13.11 -7.94
N ALA A 12 -6.14 -13.00 -8.14
CA ALA A 12 -5.19 -13.30 -7.08
C ALA A 12 -5.18 -12.22 -6.00
N LEU A 13 -4.96 -12.64 -4.76
CA LEU A 13 -4.71 -11.75 -3.63
C LEU A 13 -3.23 -11.37 -3.59
N TYR A 14 -2.94 -10.07 -3.61
CA TYR A 14 -1.57 -9.56 -3.51
C TYR A 14 -1.37 -8.86 -2.16
N HIS A 15 -0.26 -9.19 -1.50
CA HIS A 15 0.19 -8.43 -0.33
C HIS A 15 1.15 -7.33 -0.78
N LEU A 16 0.75 -6.07 -0.60
CA LEU A 16 1.59 -4.90 -0.88
C LEU A 16 2.10 -4.31 0.43
N THR A 17 3.41 -4.17 0.54
CA THR A 17 4.05 -3.51 1.69
C THR A 17 4.73 -2.23 1.24
N SER A 18 4.38 -1.10 1.84
CA SER A 18 5.17 0.14 1.76
C SER A 18 5.97 0.28 3.05
N ARG A 19 7.24 0.71 2.94
CA ARG A 19 8.06 1.05 4.11
C ARG A 19 8.56 2.47 3.98
N GLY A 20 8.62 3.19 5.10
CA GLY A 20 9.23 4.51 5.14
C GLY A 20 10.70 4.45 4.70
N ASN A 21 11.15 5.52 4.04
CA ASN A 21 12.54 5.63 3.63
C ASN A 21 13.45 5.64 4.87
N ALA A 22 14.64 5.05 4.77
CA ALA A 22 15.62 5.01 5.85
C ALA A 22 15.15 4.42 7.21
N ARG A 23 14.15 3.52 7.21
CA ARG A 23 13.51 2.97 8.44
C ARG A 23 12.72 4.00 9.25
N ASN A 24 12.44 5.17 8.69
CA ASN A 24 11.51 6.11 9.32
C ASN A 24 10.10 5.53 9.30
N ASP A 25 9.26 6.10 10.15
CA ASP A 25 7.84 5.83 10.15
C ASP A 25 7.26 6.02 8.74
N GLY A 26 6.30 5.15 8.40
CA GLY A 26 5.62 5.19 7.10
C GLY A 26 4.74 6.44 6.91
N TYR A 27 4.43 7.14 8.02
CA TYR A 27 3.61 8.33 8.07
C TYR A 27 4.24 9.35 9.00
N LEU A 28 4.06 10.64 8.71
CA LEU A 28 4.56 11.73 9.54
C LEU A 28 3.73 11.92 10.82
N ASP A 29 2.42 11.76 10.71
CA ASP A 29 1.46 11.83 11.81
C ASP A 29 0.15 11.08 11.47
N ASN A 30 -0.85 11.18 12.34
CA ASN A 30 -2.16 10.55 12.13
C ASN A 30 -2.98 11.19 11.00
N ASP A 31 -2.76 12.46 10.71
CA ASP A 31 -3.49 13.18 9.66
C ASP A 31 -2.94 12.81 8.28
N ASP A 32 -1.61 12.70 8.16
CA ASP A 32 -0.90 12.15 7.00
C ASP A 32 -1.37 10.71 6.70
N ARG A 33 -1.50 9.88 7.74
CA ARG A 33 -2.08 8.53 7.61
C ARG A 33 -3.51 8.56 7.06
N GLN A 34 -4.36 9.45 7.56
CA GLN A 34 -5.74 9.58 7.07
C GLN A 34 -5.79 10.05 5.61
N ASN A 35 -4.94 11.03 5.25
CA ASN A 35 -4.82 11.52 3.89
C ASN A 35 -4.39 10.39 2.93
N PHE A 36 -3.38 9.61 3.31
CA PHE A 36 -2.95 8.46 2.55
C PHE A 36 -4.07 7.44 2.34
N LEU A 37 -4.81 7.10 3.41
CA LEU A 37 -5.93 6.15 3.32
C LEU A 37 -7.07 6.67 2.44
N SER A 38 -7.32 7.98 2.44
CA SER A 38 -8.28 8.63 1.55
C SER A 38 -7.88 8.44 0.08
N ILE A 39 -6.62 8.73 -0.25
CA ILE A 39 -6.05 8.55 -1.59
C ILE A 39 -6.09 7.07 -2.02
N LEU A 40 -5.71 6.16 -1.11
CA LEU A 40 -5.74 4.72 -1.37
C LEU A 40 -7.17 4.24 -1.68
N THR A 41 -8.14 4.72 -0.91
CA THR A 41 -9.56 4.40 -1.12
C THR A 41 -10.06 4.92 -2.47
N GLU A 42 -9.65 6.12 -2.88
CA GLU A 42 -9.98 6.67 -4.19
C GLU A 42 -9.36 5.82 -5.33
N ALA A 43 -8.10 5.42 -5.18
CA ALA A 43 -7.42 4.56 -6.14
C ALA A 43 -8.13 3.20 -6.28
N VAL A 44 -8.51 2.57 -5.17
CA VAL A 44 -9.26 1.30 -5.17
C VAL A 44 -10.57 1.43 -5.94
N LYS A 45 -11.33 2.50 -5.70
CA LYS A 45 -12.56 2.79 -6.44
C LYS A 45 -12.29 3.00 -7.93
N ARG A 46 -11.25 3.75 -8.26
CA ARG A 46 -10.87 4.09 -9.64
C ARG A 46 -10.45 2.86 -10.45
N TYR A 47 -9.70 1.95 -9.84
CA TYR A 47 -9.18 0.74 -10.48
C TYR A 47 -10.04 -0.50 -10.22
N ASN A 48 -11.17 -0.34 -9.54
CA ASN A 48 -12.12 -1.40 -9.22
C ASN A 48 -11.47 -2.60 -8.50
N TRP A 49 -10.51 -2.33 -7.61
CA TRP A 49 -9.87 -3.36 -6.80
C TRP A 49 -10.86 -3.86 -5.75
N THR A 50 -10.91 -5.18 -5.57
CA THR A 50 -11.82 -5.84 -4.64
C THR A 50 -11.09 -6.11 -3.33
N ASP A 51 -11.71 -5.79 -2.20
CA ASP A 51 -11.26 -6.08 -0.83
C ASP A 51 -9.78 -5.76 -0.52
N ILE A 52 -9.53 -4.53 -0.08
CA ILE A 52 -8.22 -4.13 0.46
C ILE A 52 -8.21 -4.19 1.99
N HIS A 53 -7.20 -4.87 2.54
CA HIS A 53 -6.84 -4.76 3.95
C HIS A 53 -5.50 -4.04 4.07
N TYR A 54 -5.39 -3.12 5.02
CA TYR A 54 -4.15 -2.42 5.29
C TYR A 54 -3.78 -2.61 6.76
N ASP A 55 -2.55 -3.05 7.00
CA ASP A 55 -1.97 -3.14 8.33
C ASP A 55 -0.81 -2.15 8.43
N THR A 56 -0.80 -1.38 9.51
CA THR A 56 0.35 -0.54 9.84
C THR A 56 1.23 -1.33 10.81
N VAL A 57 2.32 -1.89 10.30
CA VAL A 57 3.33 -2.51 11.15
C VAL A 57 4.33 -1.44 11.53
N SER A 58 4.25 -0.97 12.77
CA SER A 58 5.27 -0.11 13.36
C SER A 58 6.49 -0.96 13.69
N TRP A 59 7.61 -0.72 12.99
CA TRP A 59 8.88 -1.39 13.25
C TRP A 59 9.60 -0.64 14.38
N VAL A 60 9.05 -0.70 15.59
CA VAL A 60 9.81 -0.37 16.82
C VAL A 60 10.41 -1.64 17.37
#